data_AF-A0A0F8Y7E5-F1
#
_entry.id   AF-A0A0F8Y7E5-F1
#
_cell.length_a   1.000
_cell.length_b   1.000
_cell.length_c   1.000
_cell.angle_alpha   90.00
_cell.angle_beta   90.00
_cell.angle_gamma   90.00
#
_symmetry.space_group_name_H-M   'P 1'
#
loop_
_entity.id
_entity.type
_entity.pdbx_description
1 polymer ?
#
loop_
_entity_poly.entity_id
_entity_poly.type
_entity_poly.pdbx_seq_one_letter_code
_entity_poly.pdbx_strand_id
1 'polypeptide(L)'
;VHDRKLFTALLVALVVLAWLALWVWDLSPYGRFLSHEQLADVEIGFDGDALLFGLVFVAGWTLMTFAMMLPTSLPLVQLFQRMTRQRSDRTWLVVLLIAGYISVWVLFGVVAHIGDRGLHELVQLSAWLEANAWTLGAGTLLLAGAYQFTPLKYHCLDKCRSPLSFITEHWLGNREQAQAFRLGIHHGIFCVGCCWSLMLLMFVVGVVTWGGSRPSPASC
;
A
#
# COMPACT_ATOMS: atom_id res chain seq x y z
N VAL A 1 -12.10 -24.38 17.08
CA VAL A 1 -10.62 -24.15 17.12
C VAL A 1 -9.94 -24.54 15.81
N HIS A 2 -10.42 -25.59 15.14
CA HIS A 2 -9.93 -26.05 13.83
C HIS A 2 -9.99 -24.95 12.75
N ASP A 3 -11.14 -24.30 12.54
CA ASP A 3 -11.29 -23.23 11.53
C ASP A 3 -10.38 -22.02 11.76
N ARG A 4 -10.06 -21.73 13.03
CA ARG A 4 -9.15 -20.64 13.39
C ARG A 4 -7.71 -20.97 12.98
N LYS A 5 -7.26 -22.19 13.24
CA LYS A 5 -5.92 -22.65 12.85
C LYS A 5 -5.81 -22.72 11.33
N LEU A 6 -6.84 -23.23 10.66
CA LEU A 6 -6.90 -23.30 9.19
C LEU A 6 -6.85 -21.90 8.58
N PHE A 7 -7.65 -20.95 9.08
CA PHE A 7 -7.66 -19.58 8.58
C PHE A 7 -6.31 -18.87 8.80
N THR A 8 -5.74 -18.97 10.00
CA THR A 8 -4.41 -18.39 10.26
C THR A 8 -3.34 -19.04 9.38
N ALA A 9 -3.40 -20.35 9.17
CA ALA A 9 -2.48 -21.05 8.27
C ALA A 9 -2.65 -20.60 6.81
N LEU A 10 -3.88 -20.44 6.32
CA LEU A 10 -4.15 -19.91 4.98
C LEU A 10 -3.64 -18.48 4.81
N LEU A 11 -3.81 -17.64 5.84
CA LEU A 11 -3.37 -16.25 5.80
C LEU A 11 -1.84 -16.15 5.83
N VAL A 12 -1.18 -16.96 6.67
CA VAL A 12 0.29 -17.07 6.68
C VAL A 12 0.80 -17.63 5.35
N ALA A 13 0.16 -18.67 4.81
CA ALA A 13 0.51 -19.22 3.50
C ALA A 13 0.36 -18.17 2.40
N LEU A 14 -0.71 -17.37 2.41
CA LEU A 14 -0.89 -16.26 1.47
C LEU A 14 0.23 -15.22 1.59
N VAL A 15 0.61 -14.83 2.81
CA VAL A 15 1.72 -13.87 3.04
C VAL A 15 3.05 -14.45 2.54
N VAL A 16 3.34 -15.71 2.85
CA VAL A 16 4.57 -16.39 2.40
C VAL A 16 4.59 -16.53 0.88
N LEU A 17 3.47 -16.92 0.27
CA LEU A 17 3.33 -17.01 -1.18
C LEU A 17 3.47 -15.62 -1.84
N ALA A 18 2.95 -14.57 -1.23
CA ALA A 18 3.12 -13.19 -1.71
C ALA A 18 4.59 -12.76 -1.69
N TRP A 19 5.30 -13.05 -0.59
CA TRP A 19 6.74 -12.80 -0.49
C TRP A 19 7.55 -13.62 -1.50
N LEU A 20 7.24 -14.89 -1.66
CA LEU A 20 7.89 -15.76 -2.66
C LEU A 20 7.62 -15.28 -4.07
N ALA A 21 6.39 -14.85 -4.37
CA ALA A 21 6.04 -14.29 -5.67
C ALA A 21 6.79 -12.98 -5.96
N LEU A 22 6.91 -12.08 -4.98
CA LEU A 22 7.72 -10.86 -5.11
C LEU A 22 9.20 -11.20 -5.36
N TRP A 23 9.75 -12.16 -4.62
CA TRP A 23 11.14 -12.57 -4.78
C TRP A 23 11.41 -13.23 -6.15
N VAL A 24 10.51 -14.12 -6.60
CA VAL A 24 10.63 -14.75 -7.93
C VAL A 24 10.49 -13.71 -9.05
N TRP A 25 9.64 -12.70 -8.85
CA TRP A 25 9.46 -11.61 -9.80
C TRP A 25 10.70 -10.70 -9.85
N ASP A 26 11.31 -10.38 -8.71
CA ASP A 26 12.58 -9.64 -8.65
C ASP A 26 13.72 -10.35 -9.41
N LEU A 27 13.75 -11.69 -9.37
CA LEU A 27 14.71 -12.52 -10.12
C LEU A 27 14.41 -12.61 -11.63
N SER A 28 13.24 -12.16 -12.08
CA SER A 28 12.82 -12.24 -13.47
C SER A 28 13.21 -10.98 -14.27
N PRO A 29 13.24 -11.03 -15.62
CA PRO A 29 13.45 -9.84 -16.47
C PRO A 29 12.40 -8.72 -16.27
N TYR A 30 11.35 -8.99 -15.50
CA TYR A 30 10.28 -8.08 -15.11
C TYR A 30 10.47 -7.50 -13.70
N GLY A 31 11.59 -7.76 -13.01
CA GLY A 31 11.93 -7.13 -11.72
C GLY A 31 11.98 -5.58 -11.82
N ARG A 32 12.30 -5.07 -13.01
CA ARG A 32 12.25 -3.63 -13.37
C ARG A 32 10.89 -2.93 -13.17
N PHE A 33 9.80 -3.70 -13.06
CA PHE A 33 8.45 -3.17 -12.78
C PHE A 33 8.15 -3.09 -11.27
N LEU A 34 8.96 -3.75 -10.45
CA LEU A 34 8.91 -3.66 -8.98
C LEU A 34 9.81 -2.53 -8.46
N SER A 35 10.91 -2.23 -9.15
CA SER A 35 11.74 -1.06 -8.89
C SER A 35 11.08 0.21 -9.45
N HIS A 36 10.71 1.14 -8.57
CA HIS A 36 10.15 2.45 -8.93
C HIS A 36 11.08 3.31 -9.80
N GLU A 37 12.34 2.90 -10.03
CA GLU A 37 13.34 3.61 -10.83
C GLU A 37 13.24 3.38 -12.35
N GLN A 38 12.73 2.23 -12.81
CA GLN A 38 12.82 1.83 -14.23
C GLN A 38 11.52 2.01 -15.02
N LEU A 39 10.60 2.84 -14.51
CA LEU A 39 9.50 3.37 -15.31
C LEU A 39 9.95 4.44 -16.31
N ALA A 40 11.12 5.06 -16.09
CA ALA A 40 11.61 6.19 -16.88
C ALA A 40 12.30 5.78 -18.20
N ASP A 41 12.89 4.58 -18.28
CA ASP A 41 13.71 4.15 -19.43
C ASP A 41 12.96 3.28 -20.46
N VAL A 42 11.65 3.07 -20.31
CA VAL A 42 10.87 2.30 -21.30
C VAL A 42 10.28 3.26 -22.34
N GLU A 43 11.11 3.67 -23.31
CA GLU A 43 10.65 4.21 -24.59
C GLU A 43 9.97 3.09 -25.41
N ILE A 44 8.68 2.80 -25.24
CA ILE A 44 7.96 1.94 -26.22
C ILE A 44 6.50 2.37 -26.41
N GLY A 45 6.21 2.82 -27.65
CA GLY A 45 5.00 2.52 -28.44
C GLY A 45 3.61 2.73 -27.82
N PHE A 46 2.90 3.75 -28.28
CA PHE A 46 1.51 4.04 -27.95
C PHE A 46 0.52 2.88 -28.23
N ASP A 47 -0.47 2.76 -27.33
CA ASP A 47 -1.85 2.23 -27.48
C ASP A 47 -2.25 0.88 -26.84
N GLY A 48 -1.33 -0.01 -26.43
CA GLY A 48 -1.69 -1.29 -25.77
C GLY A 48 -1.14 -1.51 -24.35
N ASP A 49 0.05 -1.00 -24.07
CA ASP A 49 0.87 -1.46 -22.95
C ASP A 49 0.70 -0.65 -21.66
N ALA A 50 0.10 0.55 -21.72
CA ALA A 50 -0.09 1.40 -20.54
C ALA A 50 -1.10 0.82 -19.53
N LEU A 51 -2.17 0.18 -20.01
CA LEU A 51 -3.13 -0.53 -19.15
C LEU A 51 -2.49 -1.77 -18.52
N LEU A 52 -1.73 -2.53 -19.30
CA LEU A 52 -1.00 -3.70 -18.80
C LEU A 52 0.01 -3.27 -17.72
N PHE A 53 0.72 -2.17 -17.96
CA PHE A 53 1.65 -1.56 -17.01
C PHE A 53 0.94 -1.14 -15.72
N GLY A 54 -0.17 -0.40 -15.83
CA GLY A 54 -0.96 0.02 -14.68
C GLY A 54 -1.49 -1.17 -13.87
N LEU A 55 -1.93 -2.24 -14.55
CA LEU A 55 -2.36 -3.48 -13.90
C LEU A 55 -1.21 -4.20 -13.19
N VAL A 56 -0.03 -4.26 -13.81
CA VAL A 56 1.18 -4.84 -13.21
C VAL A 56 1.61 -4.05 -11.97
N PHE A 57 1.63 -2.72 -12.06
CA PHE A 57 1.92 -1.85 -10.93
C PHE A 57 0.92 -2.05 -9.80
N VAL A 58 -0.39 -2.03 -10.09
CA VAL A 58 -1.43 -2.26 -9.10
C VAL A 58 -1.32 -3.67 -8.50
N ALA A 59 -0.97 -4.68 -9.30
CA ALA A 59 -0.75 -6.04 -8.82
C ALA A 59 0.46 -6.13 -7.87
N GLY A 60 1.61 -5.57 -8.25
CA GLY A 60 2.81 -5.53 -7.41
C GLY A 60 2.60 -4.71 -6.12
N TRP A 61 1.97 -3.54 -6.24
CA TRP A 61 1.56 -2.69 -5.12
C TRP A 61 0.65 -3.42 -4.14
N THR A 62 -0.36 -4.10 -4.68
CA THR A 62 -1.32 -4.89 -3.91
C THR A 62 -0.60 -6.04 -3.22
N LEU A 63 0.27 -6.76 -3.92
CA LEU A 63 1.06 -7.88 -3.38
C LEU A 63 1.98 -7.43 -2.24
N MET A 64 2.67 -6.30 -2.40
CA MET A 64 3.52 -5.70 -1.36
C MET A 64 2.69 -5.24 -0.16
N THR A 65 1.54 -4.64 -0.40
CA THR A 65 0.59 -4.26 0.65
C THR A 65 0.09 -5.50 1.41
N PHE A 66 -0.25 -6.58 0.72
CA PHE A 66 -0.62 -7.86 1.33
C PHE A 66 0.52 -8.43 2.18
N ALA A 67 1.76 -8.38 1.68
CA ALA A 67 2.93 -8.92 2.35
C ALA A 67 3.28 -8.16 3.65
N MET A 68 3.17 -6.83 3.64
CA MET A 68 3.63 -5.96 4.74
C MET A 68 2.50 -5.54 5.69
N MET A 69 1.31 -5.26 5.18
CA MET A 69 0.24 -4.61 5.95
C MET A 69 -0.86 -5.57 6.40
N LEU A 70 -1.08 -6.70 5.72
CA LEU A 70 -2.03 -7.71 6.18
C LEU A 70 -1.73 -8.24 7.60
N PRO A 71 -0.47 -8.48 8.02
CA PRO A 71 -0.14 -8.89 9.39
C PRO A 71 -0.64 -7.91 10.46
N THR A 72 -0.68 -6.61 10.15
CA THR A 72 -1.13 -5.58 11.10
C THR A 72 -2.64 -5.62 11.35
N SER A 73 -3.42 -6.11 10.38
CA SER A 73 -4.88 -6.27 10.47
C SER A 73 -5.32 -7.57 11.18
N LEU A 74 -4.36 -8.48 11.46
CA LEU A 74 -4.63 -9.78 12.06
C LEU A 74 -5.41 -9.73 13.39
N PRO A 75 -5.10 -8.82 14.35
CA PRO A 75 -5.84 -8.72 15.60
C PRO A 75 -7.32 -8.34 15.40
N LEU A 76 -7.61 -7.43 14.47
CA LEU A 76 -8.96 -7.01 14.11
C LEU A 76 -9.76 -8.19 13.52
N VAL A 77 -9.16 -8.90 12.55
CA VAL A 77 -9.79 -10.06 11.92
C VAL A 77 -10.08 -11.16 12.94
N GLN A 78 -9.13 -11.44 13.84
CA GLN A 78 -9.33 -12.43 14.90
C GLN A 78 -10.45 -12.05 15.87
N LEU A 79 -10.56 -10.77 16.22
CA LEU A 79 -11.62 -10.27 17.09
C LEU A 79 -12.99 -10.37 16.41
N PHE A 80 -13.09 -9.92 15.16
CA PHE A 80 -14.30 -9.99 14.36
C PHE A 80 -14.78 -11.44 14.19
N GLN A 81 -13.85 -12.37 13.97
CA GLN A 81 -14.12 -13.81 13.94
C GLN A 81 -14.64 -14.37 15.27
N ARG A 82 -14.19 -13.85 16.42
CA ARG A 82 -14.69 -14.29 17.73
C ARG A 82 -16.13 -13.86 17.94
N MET A 83 -16.48 -12.63 17.55
CA MET A 83 -17.85 -12.10 17.69
C MET A 83 -18.83 -12.77 16.71
N THR A 84 -18.39 -13.08 15.50
CA THR A 84 -19.23 -13.75 14.49
C THR A 84 -19.21 -15.29 14.60
N ARG A 85 -18.60 -15.86 15.65
CA ARG A 85 -18.33 -17.32 15.74
C ARG A 85 -19.59 -18.19 15.70
N GLN A 86 -20.73 -17.69 16.16
CA GLN A 86 -21.98 -18.44 16.18
C GLN A 86 -22.79 -18.32 14.88
N ARG A 87 -22.30 -17.55 13.88
CA ARG A 87 -22.99 -17.35 12.61
C ARG A 87 -22.50 -18.31 11.53
N SER A 88 -23.43 -18.75 10.68
CA SER A 88 -23.15 -19.61 9.53
C SER A 88 -22.43 -18.88 8.38
N ASP A 89 -22.60 -17.57 8.27
CA ASP A 89 -22.03 -16.71 7.21
C ASP A 89 -20.69 -16.05 7.60
N ARG A 90 -20.09 -16.44 8.74
CA ARG A 90 -18.86 -15.85 9.28
C ARG A 90 -17.73 -15.72 8.26
N THR A 91 -17.49 -16.77 7.46
CA THR A 91 -16.40 -16.75 6.47
C THR A 91 -16.62 -15.65 5.43
N TRP A 92 -17.87 -15.48 4.98
CA TRP A 92 -18.22 -14.45 4.01
C TRP A 92 -18.07 -13.04 4.58
N LEU A 93 -18.50 -12.83 5.83
CA LEU A 93 -18.33 -11.54 6.51
C LEU A 93 -16.85 -11.16 6.67
N VAL A 94 -15.97 -12.13 6.96
CA VAL A 94 -14.52 -11.90 7.04
C VAL A 94 -13.95 -11.55 5.66
N VAL A 95 -14.38 -12.23 4.61
CA VAL A 95 -13.96 -11.93 3.23
C VAL A 95 -14.37 -10.51 2.84
N LEU A 96 -15.60 -10.09 3.14
CA LEU A 96 -16.06 -8.72 2.88
C LEU A 96 -15.27 -7.67 3.66
N LEU A 97 -14.92 -7.94 4.92
CA LEU A 97 -14.07 -7.07 5.72
C LEU A 97 -12.69 -6.90 5.07
N ILE A 98 -12.05 -8.00 4.68
CA ILE A 98 -10.74 -7.95 4.01
C ILE A 98 -10.85 -7.23 2.65
N ALA A 99 -11.90 -7.51 1.88
CA ALA A 99 -12.13 -6.85 0.60
C ALA A 99 -12.29 -5.33 0.74
N GLY A 100 -12.99 -4.86 1.76
CA GLY A 100 -13.13 -3.43 2.06
C GLY A 100 -11.81 -2.78 2.48
N TYR A 101 -10.96 -3.49 3.22
CA TYR A 101 -9.62 -3.02 3.58
C TYR A 101 -8.71 -2.90 2.35
N ILE A 102 -8.71 -3.92 1.50
CA ILE A 102 -7.87 -3.95 0.29
C ILE A 102 -8.31 -2.93 -0.75
N SER A 103 -9.61 -2.67 -0.89
CA SER A 103 -10.08 -1.67 -1.87
C SER A 103 -9.54 -0.26 -1.59
N VAL A 104 -9.42 0.13 -0.32
CA VAL A 104 -8.81 1.42 0.07
C VAL A 104 -7.33 1.46 -0.29
N TRP A 105 -6.62 0.37 -0.08
CA TRP A 105 -5.20 0.25 -0.43
C TRP A 105 -4.94 0.28 -1.93
N VAL A 106 -5.81 -0.37 -2.72
CA VAL A 106 -5.77 -0.31 -4.19
C VAL A 106 -6.02 1.13 -4.64
N LEU A 107 -7.04 1.80 -4.11
CA LEU A 107 -7.34 3.20 -4.44
C LEU A 107 -6.15 4.11 -4.10
N PHE A 108 -5.55 3.93 -2.93
CA PHE A 108 -4.36 4.68 -2.54
C PHE A 108 -3.17 4.43 -3.48
N GLY A 109 -2.94 3.18 -3.89
CA GLY A 109 -1.92 2.84 -4.88
C GLY A 109 -2.14 3.52 -6.24
N VAL A 110 -3.39 3.57 -6.71
CA VAL A 110 -3.75 4.29 -7.94
C VAL A 110 -3.47 5.79 -7.80
N VAL A 111 -3.87 6.41 -6.69
CA VAL A 111 -3.60 7.83 -6.41
C VAL A 111 -2.09 8.10 -6.35
N ALA A 112 -1.32 7.23 -5.69
CA ALA A 112 0.12 7.34 -5.62
C ALA A 112 0.78 7.23 -7.01
N HIS A 113 0.32 6.31 -7.86
CA HIS A 113 0.83 6.16 -9.23
C HIS A 113 0.55 7.40 -10.10
N ILE A 114 -0.67 7.94 -10.02
CA ILE A 114 -1.03 9.17 -10.75
C ILE A 114 -0.18 10.35 -10.24
N GLY A 115 0.01 10.47 -8.93
CA GLY A 115 0.84 11.50 -8.33
C GLY A 115 2.30 11.43 -8.77
N ASP A 116 2.87 10.21 -8.82
CA ASP A 116 4.23 9.97 -9.28
C ASP A 116 4.42 10.35 -10.77
N ARG A 117 3.47 9.96 -11.63
CA ARG A 117 3.45 10.33 -13.06
C ARG A 117 3.35 11.84 -13.24
N GLY A 118 2.46 12.51 -12.51
CA GLY A 118 2.31 13.96 -12.57
C GLY A 118 3.55 14.70 -12.06
N LEU A 119 4.21 14.19 -11.01
CA LEU A 119 5.46 14.77 -10.53
C LEU A 119 6.58 14.66 -11.56
N HIS A 120 6.70 13.51 -12.23
CA HIS A 120 7.67 13.32 -13.31
C HIS A 120 7.44 14.29 -14.47
N GLU A 121 6.18 14.46 -14.91
CA GLU A 121 5.85 15.43 -15.96
C GLU A 121 6.20 16.87 -15.55
N LEU A 122 5.94 17.26 -14.30
CA LEU A 122 6.32 18.58 -13.77
C LEU A 122 7.83 18.81 -13.72
N VAL A 123 8.61 17.77 -13.38
CA VAL A 123 10.07 17.83 -13.38
C VAL A 123 10.59 18.01 -14.81
N GLN A 124 10.06 17.27 -15.78
CA GLN A 124 10.46 17.39 -17.19
C GLN A 124 10.13 18.76 -17.81
N LEU A 125 9.06 19.41 -17.34
CA LEU A 125 8.67 20.75 -17.81
C LEU A 125 9.51 21.88 -17.20
N SER A 126 10.30 21.61 -16.15
CA SER A 126 11.04 22.63 -15.40
C SER A 126 12.52 22.24 -15.21
N ALA A 127 13.38 22.84 -16.03
CA ALA A 127 14.84 22.67 -15.92
C ALA A 127 15.40 23.03 -14.52
N TRP A 128 14.72 23.90 -13.77
CA TRP A 128 15.10 24.21 -12.39
C TRP A 128 14.79 23.04 -11.44
N LEU A 129 13.62 22.40 -11.56
CA LEU A 129 13.27 21.23 -10.76
C LEU A 129 14.16 20.04 -11.12
N GLU A 130 14.45 19.85 -12.39
CA GLU A 130 15.38 18.82 -12.87
C GLU A 130 16.78 19.01 -12.24
N ALA A 131 17.31 20.23 -12.26
CA ALA A 131 18.59 20.56 -11.61
C ALA A 131 18.56 20.49 -10.08
N ASN A 132 17.37 20.59 -9.46
CA ASN A 132 17.19 20.64 -8.00
C ASN A 132 16.28 19.51 -7.50
N ALA A 133 16.33 18.33 -8.10
CA ALA A 133 15.49 17.19 -7.73
C ALA A 133 15.62 16.81 -6.23
N TRP A 134 16.77 17.10 -5.61
CA TRP A 134 17.01 16.94 -4.18
C TRP A 134 16.01 17.72 -3.29
N THR A 135 15.44 18.83 -3.78
CA THR A 135 14.46 19.65 -3.05
C THR A 135 13.13 18.93 -2.86
N LEU A 136 12.70 18.10 -3.82
CA LEU A 136 11.53 17.24 -3.71
C LEU A 136 11.73 16.20 -2.60
N GLY A 137 12.95 15.68 -2.50
CA GLY A 137 13.31 14.74 -1.46
C GLY A 137 13.34 15.35 -0.06
N ALA A 138 13.99 16.51 0.06
CA ALA A 138 14.04 17.27 1.31
C ALA A 138 12.64 17.73 1.76
N GLY A 139 11.81 18.22 0.82
CA GLY A 139 10.43 18.63 1.08
C GLY A 139 9.57 17.48 1.59
N THR A 140 9.67 16.31 0.97
CA THR A 140 8.95 15.11 1.42
C THR A 140 9.43 14.62 2.77
N LEU A 141 10.73 14.66 3.05
CA LEU A 141 11.29 14.34 4.37
C LEU A 141 10.76 15.28 5.46
N LEU A 142 10.72 16.58 5.18
CA LEU A 142 10.16 17.57 6.11
C LEU A 142 8.67 17.36 6.33
N LEU A 143 7.90 17.11 5.27
CA LEU A 143 6.46 16.87 5.35
C LEU A 143 6.15 15.58 6.11
N ALA A 144 6.85 14.48 5.80
CA ALA A 144 6.72 13.23 6.52
C ALA A 144 7.12 13.40 7.98
N GLY A 145 8.24 14.06 8.25
CA GLY A 145 8.71 14.38 9.61
C GLY A 145 7.67 15.18 10.40
N ALA A 146 7.16 16.28 9.85
CA ALA A 146 6.10 17.07 10.47
C ALA A 146 4.84 16.24 10.73
N TYR A 147 4.44 15.40 9.77
CA TYR A 147 3.32 14.49 9.94
C TYR A 147 3.53 13.49 11.10
N GLN A 148 4.76 12.99 11.29
CA GLN A 148 5.07 12.05 12.37
C GLN A 148 4.80 12.63 13.77
N PHE A 149 4.85 13.96 13.94
CA PHE A 149 4.60 14.64 15.20
C PHE A 149 3.19 15.23 15.33
N THR A 150 2.34 15.05 14.32
CA THR A 150 1.00 15.66 14.31
C THR A 150 0.03 14.86 15.20
N PRO A 151 -0.86 15.51 16.00
CA PRO A 151 -1.89 14.83 16.79
C PRO A 151 -2.81 13.93 15.94
N LEU A 152 -2.99 14.26 14.66
CA LEU A 152 -3.74 13.46 13.71
C LEU A 152 -3.20 12.03 13.57
N LYS A 153 -1.88 11.86 13.48
CA LYS A 153 -1.25 10.53 13.39
C LYS A 153 -1.51 9.72 14.65
N TYR A 154 -1.38 10.33 15.83
CA TYR A 154 -1.63 9.66 17.10
C TYR A 154 -3.09 9.18 17.20
N HIS A 155 -4.04 10.00 16.76
CA HIS A 155 -5.45 9.64 16.73
C HIS A 155 -5.74 8.48 15.75
N CYS A 156 -5.19 8.53 14.54
CA CYS A 156 -5.32 7.44 13.57
C CYS A 156 -4.72 6.13 14.11
N LEU A 157 -3.57 6.20 14.79
CA LEU A 157 -2.85 5.04 15.29
C LEU A 157 -3.57 4.39 16.48
N ASP A 158 -4.17 5.19 17.35
CA ASP A 158 -5.02 4.71 18.44
C ASP A 158 -6.26 3.98 17.90
N LYS A 159 -6.94 4.54 16.89
CA LYS A 159 -8.07 3.89 16.20
C LYS A 159 -7.65 2.63 15.43
N CYS A 160 -6.45 2.59 14.84
CA CYS A 160 -5.92 1.38 14.21
C CYS A 160 -5.62 0.26 15.22
N ARG A 161 -5.18 0.60 16.44
CA ARG A 161 -4.80 -0.35 17.49
C ARG A 161 -5.95 -0.75 18.42
N SER A 162 -7.10 -0.09 18.36
CA SER A 162 -8.28 -0.35 19.19
C SER A 162 -9.41 -1.05 18.40
N PRO A 163 -9.27 -2.34 18.07
CA PRO A 163 -10.23 -3.05 17.23
C PRO A 163 -11.60 -3.26 17.91
N LEU A 164 -11.68 -3.22 19.24
CA LEU A 164 -12.92 -3.42 20.00
C LEU A 164 -13.87 -2.22 19.91
N SER A 165 -13.38 -1.00 20.21
CA SER A 165 -14.17 0.24 20.13
C SER A 165 -14.70 0.45 18.72
N PHE A 166 -13.86 0.15 17.74
CA PHE A 166 -14.17 0.31 16.33
C PHE A 166 -15.34 -0.57 15.86
N ILE A 167 -15.38 -1.84 16.30
CA ILE A 167 -16.47 -2.74 15.92
C ILE A 167 -17.76 -2.40 16.68
N THR A 168 -17.68 -2.03 17.96
CA THR A 168 -18.87 -1.64 18.74
C THR A 168 -19.51 -0.35 18.24
N GLU A 169 -18.73 0.58 17.67
CA GLU A 169 -19.24 1.83 17.07
C GLU A 169 -19.94 1.60 15.72
N HIS A 170 -19.55 0.57 14.95
CA HIS A 170 -19.97 0.42 13.54
C HIS A 170 -20.82 -0.83 13.24
N TRP A 171 -20.99 -1.74 14.20
CA TRP A 171 -21.76 -2.98 14.02
C TRP A 171 -23.14 -2.89 14.71
N LEU A 172 -24.18 -2.57 13.93
CA LEU A 172 -25.55 -2.32 14.42
C LEU A 172 -26.52 -3.49 14.15
N GLY A 173 -26.08 -4.59 13.55
CA GLY A 173 -26.88 -5.82 13.37
C GLY A 173 -27.92 -5.79 12.22
N ASN A 174 -28.19 -4.64 11.62
CA ASN A 174 -29.08 -4.53 10.46
C ASN A 174 -28.24 -4.28 9.19
N ARG A 175 -28.15 -5.29 8.29
CA ARG A 175 -27.29 -5.36 7.08
C ARG A 175 -25.82 -5.68 7.35
N GLU A 176 -25.60 -6.83 7.97
CA GLU A 176 -24.30 -7.34 8.44
C GLU A 176 -23.21 -7.41 7.34
N GLN A 177 -23.56 -7.82 6.11
CA GLN A 177 -22.61 -7.88 4.99
C GLN A 177 -22.06 -6.50 4.60
N ALA A 178 -22.95 -5.51 4.44
CA ALA A 178 -22.55 -4.15 4.11
C ALA A 178 -21.76 -3.50 5.26
N GLN A 179 -22.12 -3.80 6.51
CA GLN A 179 -21.37 -3.34 7.69
C GLN A 179 -19.97 -3.96 7.74
N ALA A 180 -19.81 -5.25 7.43
CA ALA A 180 -18.49 -5.90 7.37
C ALA A 180 -17.58 -5.23 6.35
N PHE A 181 -18.10 -4.95 5.14
CA PHE A 181 -17.34 -4.26 4.10
C PHE A 181 -16.97 -2.81 4.50
N ARG A 182 -17.93 -2.05 5.04
CA ARG A 182 -17.67 -0.68 5.54
C ARG A 182 -16.65 -0.65 6.67
N LEU A 183 -16.73 -1.62 7.59
CA LEU A 183 -15.77 -1.78 8.68
C LEU A 183 -14.35 -1.96 8.12
N GLY A 184 -14.19 -2.78 7.07
CA GLY A 184 -12.95 -2.93 6.32
C GLY A 184 -12.44 -1.62 5.72
N ILE A 185 -13.31 -0.87 5.03
CA ILE A 185 -12.97 0.43 4.41
C ILE A 185 -12.47 1.41 5.47
N HIS A 186 -13.23 1.61 6.54
CA HIS A 186 -12.86 2.57 7.57
C HIS A 186 -11.52 2.19 8.23
N HIS A 187 -11.29 0.90 8.53
CA HIS A 187 -9.99 0.46 9.04
C HIS A 187 -8.86 0.71 8.01
N GLY A 188 -9.11 0.47 6.73
CA GLY A 188 -8.19 0.80 5.64
C GLY A 188 -7.84 2.28 5.59
N ILE A 189 -8.82 3.17 5.73
CA ILE A 189 -8.60 4.64 5.73
C ILE A 189 -7.72 5.06 6.90
N PHE A 190 -7.98 4.55 8.12
CA PHE A 190 -7.13 4.86 9.26
C PHE A 190 -5.72 4.28 9.09
N CYS A 191 -5.59 3.07 8.53
CA CYS A 191 -4.30 2.42 8.28
C CYS A 191 -3.46 3.23 7.28
N VAL A 192 -4.06 3.63 6.15
CA VAL A 192 -3.42 4.52 5.17
C VAL A 192 -3.07 5.86 5.83
N GLY A 193 -3.98 6.46 6.60
CA GLY A 193 -3.71 7.69 7.35
C GLY A 193 -2.53 7.57 8.33
N CYS A 194 -2.29 6.41 8.94
CA CYS A 194 -1.12 6.22 9.81
C CYS A 194 0.19 6.04 9.03
N CYS A 195 0.12 5.40 7.86
CA CYS A 195 1.28 4.83 7.19
C CYS A 195 1.69 5.56 5.91
N TRP A 196 0.84 6.43 5.35
CA TRP A 196 1.10 7.10 4.06
C TRP A 196 2.40 7.92 4.07
N SER A 197 2.75 8.57 5.19
CA SER A 197 3.98 9.35 5.29
C SER A 197 5.24 8.50 5.16
N LEU A 198 5.25 7.30 5.74
CA LEU A 198 6.36 6.35 5.62
C LEU A 198 6.45 5.76 4.20
N MET A 199 5.31 5.58 3.53
CA MET A 199 5.31 5.16 2.13
C MET A 199 5.83 6.24 1.19
N LEU A 200 5.43 7.50 1.37
CA LEU A 200 5.96 8.62 0.57
C LEU A 200 7.48 8.74 0.67
N LEU A 201 8.06 8.45 1.85
CA LEU A 201 9.51 8.43 2.01
C LEU A 201 10.19 7.35 1.14
N MET A 202 9.59 6.16 1.03
CA MET A 202 10.15 5.09 0.19
C MET A 202 10.11 5.44 -1.30
N PHE A 203 9.04 6.09 -1.77
CA PHE A 203 8.96 6.59 -3.14
C PHE A 203 10.05 7.62 -3.45
N VAL A 204 10.25 8.56 -2.53
CA VAL A 204 11.23 9.64 -2.71
C VAL A 204 12.68 9.17 -2.63
N VAL A 205 13.00 8.25 -1.71
CA VAL A 205 14.37 7.72 -1.59
C VAL A 205 14.78 7.02 -2.88
N GLY A 206 13.87 6.30 -3.53
CA GLY A 206 14.12 5.68 -4.84
C GLY A 206 14.48 6.69 -5.95
N VAL A 207 14.02 7.94 -5.87
CA VAL A 207 14.37 8.98 -6.85
C VAL A 207 15.74 9.61 -6.56
N VAL A 208 16.12 9.73 -5.29
CA VAL A 208 17.33 10.46 -4.88
C VAL A 208 18.60 9.60 -4.94
N THR A 209 18.49 8.28 -4.77
CA THR A 209 19.67 7.39 -4.68
C THR A 209 20.45 7.22 -5.99
N TRP A 210 19.85 7.50 -7.16
CA TRP A 210 20.54 7.39 -8.46
C TRP A 210 20.80 8.73 -9.18
N GLY A 211 20.45 9.88 -8.60
CA GLY A 211 20.90 11.19 -9.08
C GLY A 211 22.36 11.52 -8.70
N GLY A 212 23.00 10.70 -7.86
CA GLY A 212 24.30 10.99 -7.26
C GLY A 212 25.48 10.13 -7.72
N SER A 213 25.30 9.17 -8.63
CA SER A 213 26.33 8.17 -8.94
C SER A 213 26.46 7.82 -10.43
N ARG A 214 26.71 8.83 -11.28
CA ARG A 214 27.53 8.62 -12.48
C ARG A 214 28.59 9.72 -12.58
N PRO A 215 29.87 9.45 -12.24
CA PRO A 215 30.93 10.27 -12.80
C PRO A 215 30.88 10.13 -14.33
N SER A 216 30.81 11.25 -15.04
CA SER A 216 30.93 11.30 -16.50
C SER A 216 32.17 10.51 -16.95
N PRO A 217 32.06 9.59 -17.92
CA PRO A 217 33.21 9.15 -18.70
C PRO A 217 33.53 10.26 -19.72
N ALA A 218 33.98 11.40 -19.23
CA ALA A 218 34.50 12.50 -20.03
C ALA A 218 35.73 13.06 -19.31
N SER A 219 36.77 12.23 -19.25
CA SER A 219 38.13 12.63 -18.98
C SER A 219 38.99 12.03 -20.10
N CYS A 220 39.14 12.81 -21.17
CA CYS A 220 40.33 12.78 -22.01
C CYS A 220 41.20 13.96 -21.58
#